data_AF-A0A202DZT1-F1
#
_entry.id   AF-A0A202DZT1-F1
#
_cell.length_a   1.000
_cell.length_b   1.000
_cell.length_c   1.000
_cell.angle_alpha   90.00
_cell.angle_beta   90.00
_cell.angle_gamma   90.00
#
_symmetry.space_group_name_H-M   'P 1'
#
loop_
_entity.id
_entity.type
_entity.pdbx_description
1 polymer ?
#
loop_
_entity_poly.entity_id
_entity_poly.type
_entity_poly.pdbx_seq_one_letter_code
_entity_poly.pdbx_strand_id
1 'polypeptide(L)'
;MTASPEKTILVCRCATHGLLARQELQTVLSSVEEQDSYTLEAIDDLCGMTVTDKVQLENLLAQEQVEIVACYPRAVKSMFEQADVEVDWAQTPIHNLRQQSGCEVNAALGVPSVPASEAPTSVASPEWRPWFPVLDLERCTHCRQCLSFCLFDVYRTDDDGCVTVENPQNCKDSCPACARVCPEVAIIFPKAADRPINGDEIQDELLEREKARITLEQSGGKNLYQVLSDRKKATRSLLKPSVRRKIQE
;
A
#
# COMPACT_ATOMS: atom_id res chain seq x y z
N MET A 1 -14.50 36.91 13.02
CA MET A 1 -14.78 35.54 13.50
C MET A 1 -14.49 34.64 12.32
N THR A 2 -13.23 34.23 12.17
CA THR A 2 -12.82 33.29 11.13
C THR A 2 -13.37 31.92 11.52
N ALA A 3 -14.25 31.36 10.71
CA ALA A 3 -14.77 30.02 10.91
C ALA A 3 -13.58 29.04 10.93
N SER A 4 -13.53 28.15 11.92
CA SER A 4 -12.60 27.03 11.88
C SER A 4 -12.92 26.17 10.65
N PRO A 5 -11.92 25.62 9.96
CA PRO A 5 -12.16 24.72 8.83
C PRO A 5 -13.01 23.52 9.28
N GLU A 6 -13.99 23.14 8.47
CA GLU A 6 -14.99 22.12 8.82
C GLU A 6 -14.50 20.69 8.58
N LYS A 7 -13.42 20.53 7.80
CA LYS A 7 -12.95 19.24 7.29
C LYS A 7 -11.45 19.23 7.02
N THR A 8 -10.76 18.15 7.33
CA THR A 8 -9.32 17.99 7.09
C THR A 8 -9.05 17.00 5.98
N ILE A 9 -8.22 17.38 5.01
CA ILE A 9 -7.79 16.52 3.90
C ILE A 9 -6.31 16.16 4.10
N LEU A 10 -6.06 14.91 4.48
CA LEU A 10 -4.71 14.35 4.59
C LEU A 10 -4.26 13.80 3.24
N VAL A 11 -3.26 14.42 2.63
CA VAL A 11 -2.73 14.03 1.31
C VAL A 11 -1.35 13.40 1.43
N CYS A 12 -1.22 12.15 1.00
CA CYS A 12 0.08 11.49 0.81
C CYS A 12 0.65 11.85 -0.56
N ARG A 13 1.84 12.47 -0.60
CA ARG A 13 2.51 12.85 -1.86
C ARG A 13 3.28 11.70 -2.52
N CYS A 14 3.53 10.62 -1.79
CA CYS A 14 4.44 9.54 -2.18
C CYS A 14 5.81 10.06 -2.67
N ALA A 15 6.37 11.05 -1.97
CA ALA A 15 7.50 11.85 -2.45
C ALA A 15 8.75 11.00 -2.78
N THR A 16 8.99 9.91 -2.04
CA THR A 16 10.18 9.08 -2.25
C THR A 16 10.12 8.09 -3.41
N HIS A 17 8.93 7.75 -3.91
CA HIS A 17 8.79 6.79 -5.02
C HIS A 17 7.98 7.32 -6.21
N GLY A 18 7.24 8.41 -6.04
CA GLY A 18 6.53 9.08 -7.14
C GLY A 18 5.48 8.20 -7.81
N LEU A 19 4.73 7.41 -7.03
CA LEU A 19 3.75 6.46 -7.59
C LEU A 19 2.42 7.09 -7.97
N LEU A 20 2.19 8.33 -7.54
CA LEU A 20 0.99 9.10 -7.86
C LEU A 20 1.27 9.97 -9.08
N ALA A 21 0.30 10.06 -9.98
CA ALA A 21 0.42 10.92 -11.15
C ALA A 21 0.55 12.39 -10.69
N ARG A 22 1.67 13.03 -11.04
CA ARG A 22 2.00 14.38 -10.56
C ARG A 22 0.91 15.41 -10.86
N GLN A 23 0.32 15.32 -12.05
CA GLN A 23 -0.76 16.21 -12.46
C GLN A 23 -2.01 16.02 -11.61
N GLU A 24 -2.41 14.76 -11.36
CA GLU A 24 -3.60 14.45 -10.56
C GLU A 24 -3.42 14.88 -9.10
N LEU A 25 -2.23 14.63 -8.52
CA LEU A 25 -1.89 15.08 -7.17
C LEU A 25 -1.96 16.60 -7.06
N GLN A 26 -1.38 17.31 -8.03
CA GLN A 26 -1.37 18.76 -8.01
C GLN A 26 -2.76 19.37 -8.21
N THR A 27 -3.61 18.74 -9.03
CA THR A 27 -5.03 19.12 -9.16
C THR A 27 -5.72 19.06 -7.80
N VAL A 28 -5.53 18.00 -7.02
CA VAL A 28 -6.13 17.88 -5.67
C VAL A 28 -5.56 18.93 -4.73
N LEU A 29 -4.23 19.04 -4.63
CA LEU A 29 -3.57 19.99 -3.73
C LEU A 29 -4.04 21.43 -3.99
N SER A 30 -3.95 21.91 -5.24
CA SER A 30 -4.37 23.27 -5.59
C SER A 30 -5.86 23.50 -5.37
N SER A 31 -6.71 22.50 -5.62
CA SER A 31 -8.16 22.66 -5.44
C SER A 31 -8.54 22.79 -3.98
N VAL A 32 -7.90 22.02 -3.09
CA VAL A 32 -8.15 22.08 -1.64
C VAL A 32 -7.55 23.35 -1.02
N GLU A 33 -6.34 23.77 -1.43
CA GLU A 33 -5.68 25.00 -0.94
C GLU A 33 -6.49 26.27 -1.19
N GLU A 34 -7.30 26.32 -2.26
CA GLU A 34 -8.15 27.47 -2.57
C GLU A 34 -9.41 27.57 -1.70
N GLN A 35 -9.73 26.56 -0.88
CA GLN A 35 -10.95 26.54 -0.07
C GLN A 35 -10.66 26.91 1.39
N ASP A 36 -11.28 27.98 1.89
CA ASP A 36 -11.16 28.39 3.30
C ASP A 36 -11.81 27.39 4.29
N SER A 37 -12.71 26.54 3.81
CA SER A 37 -13.46 25.58 4.64
C SER A 37 -12.73 24.27 4.90
N TYR A 38 -11.54 24.06 4.31
CA TYR A 38 -10.78 22.82 4.40
C TYR A 38 -9.40 23.08 4.99
N THR A 39 -8.93 22.18 5.85
CA THR A 39 -7.52 22.12 6.24
C THR A 39 -6.79 21.15 5.32
N LEU A 40 -5.74 21.59 4.64
CA LEU A 40 -4.88 20.70 3.86
C LEU A 40 -3.66 20.27 4.69
N GLU A 41 -3.51 18.96 4.89
CA GLU A 41 -2.36 18.34 5.54
C GLU A 41 -1.60 17.47 4.52
N ALA A 42 -0.54 18.01 3.92
CA ALA A 42 0.23 17.30 2.88
C ALA A 42 1.53 16.71 3.45
N ILE A 43 1.64 15.37 3.42
CA ILE A 43 2.80 14.63 3.93
C ILE A 43 3.57 13.92 2.81
N ASP A 44 4.86 13.66 3.01
CA ASP A 44 5.70 13.04 1.98
C ASP A 44 5.33 11.58 1.72
N ASP A 45 5.32 10.76 2.74
CA ASP A 45 5.07 9.33 2.62
C ASP A 45 4.29 8.83 3.83
N LEU A 46 2.98 8.64 3.65
CA LEU A 46 2.11 8.07 4.68
C LEU A 46 2.62 6.73 5.20
N CYS A 47 3.11 5.87 4.30
CA CYS A 47 3.76 4.60 4.68
C CYS A 47 5.02 4.78 5.55
N GLY A 48 5.79 5.87 5.36
CA GLY A 48 6.93 6.16 6.23
C GLY A 48 6.45 6.62 7.61
N MET A 49 5.50 7.56 7.63
CA MET A 49 4.94 8.13 8.85
C MET A 49 4.31 7.08 9.76
N THR A 50 3.60 6.09 9.22
CA THR A 50 3.02 4.98 10.00
C THR A 50 4.07 4.14 10.75
N VAL A 51 5.35 4.24 10.36
CA VAL A 51 6.47 3.57 11.03
C VAL A 51 7.26 4.51 11.93
N THR A 52 7.48 5.76 11.50
CA THR A 52 8.45 6.66 12.16
C THR A 52 7.82 7.68 13.09
N ASP A 53 6.54 8.05 12.89
CA ASP A 53 5.89 9.13 13.64
C ASP A 53 4.40 8.85 13.86
N LYS A 54 4.12 7.86 14.72
CA LYS A 54 2.75 7.49 15.13
C LYS A 54 2.03 8.65 15.82
N VAL A 55 2.75 9.44 16.63
CA VAL A 55 2.16 10.57 17.38
C VAL A 55 1.64 11.64 16.42
N GLN A 56 2.42 12.01 15.39
CA GLN A 56 1.93 12.94 14.38
C GLN A 56 0.72 12.37 13.63
N LEU A 57 0.74 11.08 13.27
CA LEU A 57 -0.38 10.43 12.60
C LEU A 57 -1.67 10.48 13.44
N GLU A 58 -1.59 10.16 14.73
CA GLU A 58 -2.73 10.24 15.66
C GLU A 58 -3.25 11.68 15.80
N ASN A 59 -2.36 12.67 15.89
CA ASN A 59 -2.74 14.09 15.98
C ASN A 59 -3.47 14.57 14.71
N LEU A 60 -3.07 14.09 13.53
CA LEU A 60 -3.75 14.40 12.27
C LEU A 60 -5.16 13.81 12.24
N LEU A 61 -5.34 12.60 12.79
CA LEU A 61 -6.61 11.89 12.82
C LEU A 61 -7.56 12.37 13.93
N ALA A 62 -7.03 13.00 14.98
CA ALA A 62 -7.82 13.59 16.06
C ALA A 62 -8.60 14.85 15.62
N GLN A 63 -8.36 15.35 14.40
CA GLN A 63 -9.10 16.47 13.82
C GLN A 63 -10.53 16.05 13.44
N GLU A 64 -11.44 17.03 13.33
CA GLU A 64 -12.81 16.75 12.93
C GLU A 64 -12.90 16.46 11.41
N GLN A 65 -13.64 15.41 11.04
CA GLN A 65 -13.92 15.02 9.65
C GLN A 65 -12.65 14.91 8.77
N VAL A 66 -11.83 13.90 9.03
CA VAL A 66 -10.63 13.63 8.23
C VAL A 66 -10.96 12.77 7.02
N GLU A 67 -10.53 13.18 5.83
CA GLU A 67 -10.50 12.33 4.63
C GLU A 67 -9.08 12.16 4.13
N ILE A 68 -8.75 10.96 3.62
CA ILE A 68 -7.39 10.60 3.25
C ILE A 68 -7.28 10.46 1.73
N VAL A 69 -6.39 11.22 1.11
CA VAL A 69 -6.03 11.05 -0.31
C VAL A 69 -4.65 10.40 -0.38
N ALA A 70 -4.61 9.12 -0.76
CA ALA A 70 -3.37 8.34 -0.72
C ALA A 70 -3.31 7.26 -1.82
N CYS A 71 -2.73 6.10 -1.50
CA CYS A 71 -2.68 4.96 -2.39
C CYS A 71 -3.90 4.04 -2.20
N TYR A 72 -3.80 2.78 -2.62
CA TYR A 72 -4.87 1.80 -2.52
C TYR A 72 -5.43 1.69 -1.09
N PRO A 73 -6.77 1.68 -0.91
CA PRO A 73 -7.39 1.65 0.41
C PRO A 73 -6.97 0.45 1.25
N ARG A 74 -6.83 -0.73 0.63
CA ARG A 74 -6.36 -1.95 1.32
C ARG A 74 -4.97 -1.77 1.94
N ALA A 75 -4.04 -1.12 1.23
CA ALA A 75 -2.73 -0.81 1.77
C ALA A 75 -2.81 0.20 2.91
N VAL A 76 -3.59 1.28 2.75
CA VAL A 76 -3.77 2.31 3.78
C VAL A 76 -4.33 1.71 5.07
N LYS A 77 -5.43 0.96 4.98
CA LYS A 77 -6.05 0.30 6.14
C LYS A 77 -5.08 -0.63 6.87
N SER A 78 -4.41 -1.50 6.10
CA SER A 78 -3.44 -2.46 6.67
C SER A 78 -2.25 -1.75 7.33
N MET A 79 -1.81 -0.59 6.82
CA MET A 79 -0.72 0.18 7.43
C MET A 79 -1.11 0.80 8.77
N PHE A 80 -2.35 1.29 8.87
CA PHE A 80 -2.86 1.91 10.11
C PHE A 80 -3.12 0.84 11.17
N GLU A 81 -3.69 -0.29 10.76
CA GLU A 81 -3.85 -1.45 11.64
C GLU A 81 -2.50 -1.97 12.15
N GLN A 82 -1.50 -2.10 11.27
CA GLN A 82 -0.14 -2.48 11.67
C GLN A 82 0.55 -1.45 12.56
N ALA A 83 0.22 -0.17 12.40
CA ALA A 83 0.69 0.91 13.27
C ALA A 83 -0.08 0.98 14.59
N ASP A 84 -1.09 0.14 14.79
CA ASP A 84 -1.97 0.13 15.97
C ASP A 84 -2.67 1.49 16.15
N VAL A 85 -3.17 2.06 15.05
CA VAL A 85 -3.92 3.32 15.01
C VAL A 85 -5.37 3.02 14.66
N GLU A 86 -6.27 3.25 15.61
CA GLU A 86 -7.70 3.04 15.42
C GLU A 86 -8.32 4.13 14.54
N VAL A 87 -9.06 3.73 13.51
CA VAL A 87 -9.76 4.63 12.58
C VAL A 87 -11.14 4.10 12.27
N ASP A 88 -12.15 4.97 12.37
CA ASP A 88 -13.48 4.67 11.84
C ASP A 88 -13.51 4.91 10.32
N TRP A 89 -13.25 3.85 9.55
CA TRP A 89 -13.25 3.91 8.09
C TRP A 89 -14.61 4.27 7.46
N ALA A 90 -15.71 4.27 8.23
CA ALA A 90 -16.99 4.78 7.74
C ALA A 90 -17.04 6.32 7.76
N GLN A 91 -16.27 6.97 8.64
CA GLN A 91 -16.16 8.42 8.76
C GLN A 91 -14.87 8.99 8.16
N THR A 92 -13.88 8.15 7.87
CA THR A 92 -12.60 8.53 7.27
C THR A 92 -12.42 7.84 5.91
N PRO A 93 -13.11 8.31 4.85
CA PRO A 93 -12.98 7.74 3.52
C PRO A 93 -11.56 7.91 2.97
N ILE A 94 -11.13 6.91 2.19
CA ILE A 94 -9.84 6.91 1.49
C ILE A 94 -10.09 7.07 -0.01
N HIS A 95 -9.47 8.09 -0.59
CA HIS A 95 -9.47 8.37 -2.03
C HIS A 95 -8.17 7.86 -2.64
N ASN A 96 -8.30 6.98 -3.63
CA ASN A 96 -7.20 6.24 -4.25
C ASN A 96 -6.66 6.96 -5.49
N LEU A 97 -5.65 7.79 -5.30
CA LEU A 97 -5.03 8.54 -6.38
C LEU A 97 -4.12 7.68 -7.30
N ARG A 98 -4.00 6.37 -7.05
CA ARG A 98 -3.37 5.44 -8.00
C ARG A 98 -4.32 4.99 -9.12
N GLN A 99 -5.63 5.18 -8.94
CA GLN A 99 -6.65 4.78 -9.91
C GLN A 99 -7.58 5.94 -10.29
N GLN A 100 -7.89 6.84 -9.36
CA GLN A 100 -8.72 8.01 -9.59
C GLN A 100 -7.89 9.19 -10.10
N SER A 101 -8.47 9.96 -11.00
CA SER A 101 -8.00 11.30 -11.37
C SER A 101 -8.24 12.30 -10.23
N GLY A 102 -7.50 13.40 -10.24
CA GLY A 102 -7.66 14.49 -9.27
C GLY A 102 -9.04 15.11 -9.34
N CYS A 103 -9.65 15.19 -10.53
CA CYS A 103 -11.03 15.65 -10.69
C CYS A 103 -12.05 14.71 -10.02
N GLU A 104 -11.87 13.39 -10.13
CA GLU A 104 -12.74 12.41 -9.47
C GLU A 104 -12.59 12.48 -7.95
N VAL A 105 -11.36 12.63 -7.45
CA VAL A 105 -11.09 12.83 -6.01
C VAL A 105 -11.74 14.13 -5.53
N ASN A 106 -11.52 15.26 -6.20
CA ASN A 106 -12.12 16.54 -5.85
C ASN A 106 -13.65 16.47 -5.82
N ALA A 107 -14.26 15.80 -6.81
CA ALA A 107 -15.71 15.60 -6.84
C ALA A 107 -16.20 14.79 -5.63
N ALA A 108 -15.45 13.77 -5.21
CA ALA A 108 -15.76 12.98 -4.01
C ALA A 108 -15.57 13.79 -2.72
N LEU A 109 -14.57 14.68 -2.67
CA LEU A 109 -14.31 15.58 -1.54
C LEU A 109 -15.36 16.69 -1.38
N GLY A 110 -16.11 17.01 -2.46
CA GLY A 110 -17.00 18.17 -2.52
C GLY A 110 -16.27 19.47 -2.87
N VAL A 111 -15.10 19.37 -3.52
CA VAL A 111 -14.22 20.50 -3.84
C VAL A 111 -14.30 20.82 -5.33
N PRO A 112 -14.53 22.09 -5.73
CA PRO A 112 -14.45 22.50 -7.13
C PRO A 112 -13.04 22.27 -7.67
N SER A 113 -12.93 21.60 -8.83
CA SER A 113 -11.62 21.36 -9.43
C SER A 113 -11.07 22.62 -10.07
N VAL A 114 -9.84 22.97 -9.71
CA VAL A 114 -9.09 24.08 -10.32
C VAL A 114 -7.93 23.53 -11.15
N PRO A 115 -7.44 24.27 -12.15
CA PRO A 115 -6.27 23.86 -12.92
C PRO A 115 -5.07 23.64 -11.98
N ALA A 116 -4.36 22.54 -12.15
CA ALA A 116 -3.13 22.28 -11.43
C ALA A 116 -2.14 23.45 -11.59
N SER A 117 -1.76 24.08 -10.47
CA SER A 117 -0.68 25.08 -10.44
C SER A 117 0.69 24.43 -10.63
N GLU A 118 1.72 25.19 -10.99
CA GLU A 118 3.08 24.63 -11.13
C GLU A 118 3.57 24.07 -9.79
N ALA A 119 3.76 22.76 -9.74
CA ALA A 119 4.22 22.07 -8.54
C ALA A 119 5.65 22.50 -8.16
N PRO A 120 5.91 22.92 -6.90
CA PRO A 120 7.26 23.19 -6.45
C PRO A 120 8.14 21.94 -6.60
N THR A 121 9.37 22.14 -7.09
CA THR A 121 10.34 21.06 -7.27
C THR A 121 11.10 20.90 -5.96
N SER A 122 10.60 20.07 -5.05
CA SER A 122 11.29 19.72 -3.80
C SER A 122 11.89 18.32 -3.91
N VAL A 123 13.22 18.24 -3.81
CA VAL A 123 14.01 17.01 -3.87
C VAL A 123 14.77 16.85 -2.55
N ALA A 124 14.04 16.58 -1.47
CA ALA A 124 14.67 15.99 -0.29
C ALA A 124 14.75 14.47 -0.52
N SER A 125 15.95 13.92 -0.54
CA SER A 125 16.15 12.47 -0.49
C SER A 125 16.21 12.07 0.97
N PRO A 126 15.17 11.44 1.55
CA PRO A 126 15.23 11.04 2.94
C PRO A 126 16.26 9.95 3.15
N GLU A 127 16.78 9.88 4.37
CA GLU A 127 17.75 8.85 4.79
C GLU A 127 17.19 7.43 4.64
N TRP A 128 15.87 7.28 4.82
CA TRP A 128 15.17 6.01 4.65
C TRP A 128 14.08 6.13 3.57
N ARG A 129 14.07 5.18 2.64
CA ARG A 129 12.98 5.02 1.67
C ARG A 129 12.01 3.97 2.22
N PRO A 130 10.74 4.32 2.49
CA PRO A 130 9.80 3.42 3.14
C PRO A 130 9.37 2.27 2.20
N TRP A 131 10.23 1.26 2.12
CA TRP A 131 10.02 -0.03 1.47
C TRP A 131 9.97 -1.10 2.55
N PHE A 132 8.77 -1.58 2.87
CA PHE A 132 8.57 -2.62 3.88
C PHE A 132 7.22 -3.33 3.63
N PRO A 133 7.06 -4.56 4.14
CA PRO A 133 5.80 -5.27 4.06
C PRO A 133 4.78 -4.72 5.06
N VAL A 134 3.53 -4.79 4.67
CA VAL A 134 2.36 -4.48 5.48
C VAL A 134 1.48 -5.72 5.47
N LEU A 135 0.92 -6.09 6.62
CA LEU A 135 0.05 -7.27 6.72
C LEU A 135 -1.42 -6.87 6.67
N ASP A 136 -2.16 -7.47 5.75
CA ASP A 136 -3.62 -7.48 5.73
C ASP A 136 -4.11 -8.54 6.73
N LEU A 137 -4.45 -8.09 7.95
CA LEU A 137 -4.78 -8.99 9.07
C LEU A 137 -6.12 -9.70 8.87
N GLU A 138 -7.05 -9.12 8.10
CA GLU A 138 -8.31 -9.80 7.72
C GLU A 138 -8.04 -11.08 6.90
N ARG A 139 -6.90 -11.16 6.22
CA ARG A 139 -6.50 -12.31 5.38
C ARG A 139 -5.42 -13.17 6.02
N CYS A 140 -4.59 -12.61 6.88
CA CYS A 140 -3.43 -13.29 7.43
C CYS A 140 -3.87 -14.43 8.37
N THR A 141 -3.52 -15.67 8.03
CA THR A 141 -3.77 -16.84 8.89
C THR A 141 -2.63 -17.13 9.88
N HIS A 142 -1.67 -16.21 9.99
CA HIS A 142 -0.45 -16.39 10.79
C HIS A 142 0.30 -17.71 10.52
N CYS A 143 0.31 -18.17 9.27
CA CYS A 143 0.96 -19.42 8.86
C CYS A 143 2.50 -19.42 9.01
N ARG A 144 3.12 -18.25 9.27
CA ARG A 144 4.57 -18.03 9.44
C ARG A 144 5.45 -18.33 8.24
N GLN A 145 4.88 -18.56 7.05
CA GLN A 145 5.66 -18.78 5.82
C GLN A 145 6.61 -17.61 5.50
N CYS A 146 6.21 -16.38 5.82
CA CYS A 146 7.02 -15.17 5.63
C CYS A 146 8.25 -15.11 6.54
N LEU A 147 8.16 -15.62 7.79
CA LEU A 147 9.31 -15.70 8.71
C LEU A 147 10.39 -16.61 8.11
N SER A 148 10.00 -17.77 7.60
CA SER A 148 10.93 -18.72 6.98
C SER A 148 11.55 -18.18 5.68
N PHE A 149 10.90 -17.22 5.01
CA PHE A 149 11.35 -16.67 3.74
C PHE A 149 12.21 -15.42 3.88
N CYS A 150 11.97 -14.62 4.92
CA CYS A 150 12.65 -13.34 5.10
C CYS A 150 14.00 -13.55 5.80
N LEU A 151 15.08 -13.24 5.10
CA LEU A 151 16.45 -13.32 5.64
C LEU A 151 16.87 -12.06 6.41
N PHE A 152 15.98 -11.06 6.50
CA PHE A 152 16.29 -9.72 6.98
C PHE A 152 15.62 -9.39 8.33
N ASP A 153 15.17 -10.40 9.08
CA ASP A 153 14.57 -10.23 10.42
C ASP A 153 13.41 -9.20 10.48
N VAL A 154 12.63 -9.09 9.39
CA VAL A 154 11.53 -8.12 9.28
C VAL A 154 10.31 -8.54 10.11
N TYR A 155 10.06 -9.84 10.19
CA TYR A 155 8.87 -10.41 10.83
C TYR A 155 9.23 -11.06 12.16
N ARG A 156 8.32 -10.98 13.14
CA ARG A 156 8.35 -11.77 14.37
C ARG A 156 7.01 -12.45 14.62
N THR A 157 7.00 -13.27 15.66
CA THR A 157 5.78 -13.84 16.23
C THR A 157 5.63 -13.26 17.63
N ASP A 158 4.45 -12.75 17.95
CA ASP A 158 4.11 -12.26 19.29
C ASP A 158 3.76 -13.40 20.24
N ASP A 159 3.35 -13.04 21.47
CA ASP A 159 3.02 -13.99 22.54
C ASP A 159 1.79 -14.86 22.21
N ASP A 160 0.88 -14.37 21.35
CA ASP A 160 -0.32 -15.08 20.92
C ASP A 160 -0.07 -15.97 19.70
N GLY A 161 1.15 -15.98 19.16
CA GLY A 161 1.51 -16.75 17.98
C GLY A 161 1.18 -16.04 16.66
N CYS A 162 0.77 -14.77 16.72
CA CYS A 162 0.45 -13.94 15.57
C CYS A 162 1.71 -13.34 14.96
N VAL A 163 1.71 -13.22 13.64
CA VAL A 163 2.83 -12.66 12.86
C VAL A 163 2.71 -11.16 12.79
N THR A 164 3.79 -10.45 13.15
CA THR A 164 3.90 -9.00 13.11
C THR A 164 5.12 -8.55 12.30
N VAL A 165 5.10 -7.30 11.83
CA VAL A 165 6.24 -6.65 11.15
C VAL A 165 6.96 -5.77 12.17
N GLU A 166 7.98 -6.32 12.83
CA GLU A 166 8.67 -5.65 13.93
C GLU A 166 9.82 -4.76 13.46
N ASN A 167 10.55 -5.17 12.41
CA ASN A 167 11.68 -4.41 11.88
C ASN A 167 11.44 -4.01 10.42
N PRO A 168 10.49 -3.11 10.13
CA PRO A 168 10.16 -2.71 8.76
C PRO A 168 11.37 -2.12 8.03
N GLN A 169 12.25 -1.38 8.73
CA GLN A 169 13.44 -0.76 8.14
C GLN A 169 14.51 -1.76 7.68
N ASN A 170 14.49 -3.00 8.17
CA ASN A 170 15.43 -4.03 7.74
C ASN A 170 15.07 -4.63 6.37
N CYS A 171 13.88 -4.33 5.84
CA CYS A 171 13.45 -4.90 4.58
C CYS A 171 14.38 -4.46 3.44
N LYS A 172 14.87 -5.44 2.66
CA LYS A 172 15.69 -5.13 1.50
C LYS A 172 14.88 -4.37 0.45
N ASP A 173 15.33 -3.17 0.10
CA ASP A 173 14.76 -2.35 -0.97
C ASP A 173 14.41 -3.16 -2.22
N SER A 174 13.21 -2.90 -2.75
CA SER A 174 12.68 -3.52 -3.98
C SER A 174 12.53 -5.05 -3.92
N CYS A 175 12.51 -5.66 -2.73
CA CYS A 175 12.30 -7.10 -2.56
C CYS A 175 10.90 -7.44 -1.99
N PRO A 176 9.92 -7.82 -2.85
CA PRO A 176 8.60 -8.29 -2.40
C PRO A 176 8.49 -9.83 -2.35
N ALA A 177 9.62 -10.55 -2.16
CA ALA A 177 9.66 -12.00 -2.33
C ALA A 177 8.71 -12.76 -1.39
N CYS A 178 8.62 -12.33 -0.14
CA CYS A 178 7.70 -12.92 0.85
C CYS A 178 6.22 -12.78 0.43
N ALA A 179 5.84 -11.68 -0.22
CA ALA A 179 4.47 -11.49 -0.69
C ALA A 179 4.08 -12.47 -1.80
N ARG A 180 5.04 -12.85 -2.65
CA ARG A 180 4.82 -13.81 -3.76
C ARG A 180 4.62 -15.25 -3.29
N VAL A 181 4.91 -15.56 -2.03
CA VAL A 181 4.75 -16.90 -1.45
C VAL A 181 3.70 -16.95 -0.33
N CYS A 182 3.03 -15.84 -0.05
CA CYS A 182 1.95 -15.80 0.92
C CYS A 182 0.74 -16.55 0.36
N PRO A 183 0.30 -17.67 0.97
CA PRO A 183 -0.81 -18.47 0.44
C PRO A 183 -2.15 -17.72 0.48
N GLU A 184 -2.31 -16.75 1.37
CA GLU A 184 -3.53 -15.94 1.50
C GLU A 184 -3.45 -14.60 0.76
N VAL A 185 -2.31 -14.29 0.13
CA VAL A 185 -2.07 -13.02 -0.57
C VAL A 185 -2.22 -11.83 0.40
N ALA A 186 -1.86 -12.03 1.67
CA ALA A 186 -2.06 -11.08 2.77
C ALA A 186 -0.92 -10.05 2.92
N ILE A 187 0.23 -10.27 2.29
CA ILE A 187 1.38 -9.37 2.43
C ILE A 187 1.35 -8.32 1.32
N ILE A 188 1.35 -7.05 1.71
CA ILE A 188 1.28 -5.89 0.84
C ILE A 188 2.62 -5.14 0.90
N PHE A 189 3.10 -4.69 -0.24
CA PHE A 189 4.17 -3.71 -0.36
C PHE A 189 3.59 -2.49 -1.08
N PRO A 190 3.16 -1.42 -0.39
CA PRO A 190 2.43 -0.30 -1.01
C PRO A 190 3.14 0.30 -2.24
N LYS A 191 4.48 0.19 -2.23
CA LYS A 191 5.35 0.72 -3.27
C LYS A 191 5.73 -0.26 -4.39
N ALA A 192 5.26 -1.50 -4.32
CA ALA A 192 5.50 -2.47 -5.37
C ALA A 192 4.80 -2.06 -6.68
N ALA A 193 5.38 -2.51 -7.79
CA ALA A 193 4.77 -2.37 -9.12
C ALA A 193 3.69 -3.45 -9.36
N ASP A 194 3.89 -4.66 -8.82
CA ASP A 194 3.05 -5.82 -9.09
C ASP A 194 1.70 -5.72 -8.34
N ARG A 195 0.60 -5.92 -9.05
CA ARG A 195 -0.74 -6.15 -8.47
C ARG A 195 -0.93 -7.65 -8.17
N PRO A 196 -1.61 -8.04 -7.08
CA PRO A 196 -2.19 -7.19 -6.02
C PRO A 196 -1.21 -6.91 -4.86
N ILE A 197 0.08 -7.25 -5.01
CA ILE A 197 1.11 -7.05 -3.97
C ILE A 197 1.20 -5.58 -3.54
N ASN A 198 0.94 -4.65 -4.45
CA ASN A 198 0.92 -3.22 -4.17
C ASN A 198 -0.27 -2.72 -3.34
N GLY A 199 -1.19 -3.62 -2.96
CA GLY A 199 -2.39 -3.28 -2.20
C GLY A 199 -3.62 -3.01 -3.08
N ASP A 200 -3.53 -3.20 -4.40
CA ASP A 200 -4.70 -3.18 -5.27
C ASP A 200 -5.65 -4.35 -4.93
N GLU A 201 -6.89 -4.24 -5.39
CA GLU A 201 -7.91 -5.26 -5.20
C GLU A 201 -7.50 -6.59 -5.85
N ILE A 202 -7.85 -7.68 -5.16
CA ILE A 202 -7.59 -9.03 -5.65
C ILE A 202 -8.74 -9.43 -6.58
N GLN A 203 -8.50 -9.35 -7.88
CA GLN A 203 -9.53 -9.64 -8.89
C GLN A 203 -9.85 -11.14 -9.01
N ASP A 204 -8.85 -12.01 -8.90
CA ASP A 204 -9.02 -13.47 -8.97
C ASP A 204 -8.25 -14.15 -7.83
N GLU A 205 -8.95 -14.43 -6.73
CA GLU A 205 -8.35 -15.08 -5.57
C GLU A 205 -7.75 -16.45 -5.88
N LEU A 206 -8.43 -17.26 -6.72
CA LEU A 206 -7.97 -18.61 -7.03
C LEU A 206 -6.66 -18.57 -7.81
N LEU A 207 -6.55 -17.64 -8.77
CA LEU A 207 -5.33 -17.44 -9.53
C LEU A 207 -4.17 -16.98 -8.64
N GLU A 208 -4.39 -15.99 -7.78
CA GLU A 208 -3.30 -15.45 -6.93
C GLU A 208 -2.82 -16.48 -5.89
N ARG A 209 -3.74 -17.23 -5.28
CA ARG A 209 -3.38 -18.34 -4.38
C ARG A 209 -2.61 -19.45 -5.11
N GLU A 210 -3.00 -19.76 -6.34
CA GLU A 210 -2.32 -20.78 -7.15
C GLU A 210 -0.91 -20.32 -7.59
N LYS A 211 -0.75 -19.05 -7.95
CA LYS A 211 0.58 -18.45 -8.22
C LYS A 211 1.48 -18.53 -6.99
N ALA A 212 0.96 -18.20 -5.80
CA ALA A 212 1.72 -18.27 -4.57
C ALA A 212 2.17 -19.71 -4.26
N ARG A 213 1.26 -20.69 -4.41
CA ARG A 213 1.58 -22.12 -4.27
C ARG A 213 2.71 -22.56 -5.20
N ILE A 214 2.60 -22.24 -6.50
CA ILE A 214 3.62 -22.61 -7.49
C ILE A 214 4.97 -21.95 -7.15
N THR A 215 4.96 -20.69 -6.73
CA THR A 215 6.19 -19.97 -6.36
C THR A 215 6.85 -20.64 -5.16
N LEU A 216 6.07 -20.97 -4.13
CA LEU A 216 6.55 -21.68 -2.95
C LEU A 216 7.19 -23.03 -3.31
N GLU A 217 6.53 -23.83 -4.16
CA GLU A 217 7.06 -25.12 -4.64
C GLU A 217 8.37 -24.98 -5.42
N GLN A 218 8.49 -23.92 -6.23
CA GLN A 218 9.71 -23.65 -6.98
C GLN A 218 10.87 -23.21 -6.08
N SER A 219 10.58 -22.49 -5.00
CA SER A 219 11.57 -22.04 -4.03
C SER A 219 11.99 -23.14 -3.05
N GLY A 220 11.11 -24.11 -2.78
CA GLY A 220 11.33 -25.16 -1.79
C GLY A 220 12.25 -26.32 -2.20
N GLY A 221 12.84 -26.33 -3.41
CA GLY A 221 13.67 -27.49 -3.79
C GLY A 221 14.25 -27.55 -5.20
N LYS A 222 14.64 -26.45 -5.84
CA LYS A 222 15.35 -26.51 -7.13
C LYS A 222 16.75 -25.90 -7.06
N ASN A 223 17.71 -26.65 -7.61
CA ASN A 223 19.06 -26.20 -7.86
C ASN A 223 19.00 -24.96 -8.77
N LEU A 224 19.76 -23.90 -8.45
CA LEU A 224 19.74 -22.58 -9.09
C LEU A 224 19.71 -22.64 -10.63
N TYR A 225 20.36 -23.64 -11.22
CA TYR A 225 20.41 -23.89 -12.66
C TYR A 225 19.06 -24.28 -13.30
N GLN A 226 18.20 -25.04 -12.61
CA GLN A 226 16.89 -25.46 -13.13
C GLN A 226 15.88 -24.30 -13.18
N VAL A 227 15.98 -23.37 -12.23
CA VAL A 227 15.10 -22.18 -12.17
C VAL A 227 15.37 -21.24 -13.35
N LEU A 228 16.63 -21.12 -13.79
CA LEU A 228 17.02 -20.28 -14.93
C LEU A 228 16.61 -20.88 -16.29
N SER A 229 16.59 -22.21 -16.43
CA SER A 229 16.12 -22.87 -17.66
C SER A 229 14.59 -22.83 -17.83
N ASP A 230 13.85 -22.92 -16.73
CA ASP A 230 12.38 -23.04 -16.74
C ASP A 230 11.65 -21.71 -17.05
N ARG A 231 12.29 -20.57 -16.76
CA ARG A 231 11.74 -19.21 -17.00
C ARG A 231 11.40 -18.93 -18.47
N LYS A 232 12.04 -19.62 -19.43
CA LYS A 232 11.77 -19.43 -20.87
C LYS A 232 10.53 -20.20 -21.39
N LYS A 233 9.94 -21.13 -20.63
CA LYS A 233 8.89 -22.03 -21.16
C LYS A 233 7.62 -22.20 -20.31
N ALA A 234 7.60 -21.86 -19.02
CA ALA A 234 6.68 -22.55 -18.10
C ALA A 234 5.54 -21.73 -17.44
N THR A 235 5.30 -20.45 -17.75
CA THR A 235 4.35 -19.66 -16.94
C THR A 235 2.87 -20.08 -17.12
N ARG A 236 2.47 -20.58 -18.30
CA ARG A 236 1.07 -21.03 -18.55
C ARG A 236 0.82 -22.52 -18.27
N SER A 237 1.86 -23.36 -18.33
CA SER A 237 1.72 -24.83 -18.25
C SER A 237 1.73 -25.39 -16.82
N LEU A 238 1.84 -24.54 -15.79
CA LEU A 238 1.90 -24.97 -14.39
C LEU A 238 0.62 -24.68 -13.59
N LEU A 239 -0.29 -23.85 -14.11
CA LEU A 239 -1.58 -23.57 -13.47
C LEU A 239 -2.47 -24.83 -13.43
N LYS A 240 -3.25 -25.05 -12.38
CA LYS A 240 -4.25 -26.13 -12.35
C LYS A 240 -5.25 -26.03 -13.53
N PRO A 241 -5.74 -27.16 -14.07
CA PRO A 241 -6.68 -27.16 -15.20
C PRO A 241 -7.95 -26.34 -14.95
N SER A 242 -8.45 -26.32 -13.71
CA SER A 242 -9.61 -25.51 -13.30
C SER A 242 -9.36 -24.01 -13.40
N VAL A 243 -8.16 -23.55 -13.04
CA VAL A 243 -7.76 -22.14 -13.14
C VAL A 243 -7.51 -21.75 -14.60
N ARG A 244 -6.94 -22.64 -15.42
CA ARG A 244 -6.72 -22.36 -16.85
C ARG A 244 -8.00 -22.14 -17.63
N ARG A 245 -9.08 -22.88 -17.34
CA ARG A 245 -10.36 -22.74 -18.04
C ARG A 245 -11.00 -21.37 -17.78
N LYS A 246 -10.92 -20.86 -16.55
CA LYS A 246 -11.46 -19.54 -16.17
C LYS A 246 -10.76 -18.34 -16.81
N ILE A 247 -9.51 -18.48 -17.26
CA ILE A 247 -8.74 -17.39 -17.90
C ILE A 247 -9.01 -17.30 -19.42
N GLN A 248 -9.62 -18.33 -20.01
CA GLN A 248 -9.91 -18.39 -21.46
C GLN A 248 -11.32 -17.94 -21.84
N GLU A 249 -12.17 -17.69 -20.84
CA GLU A 249 -13.51 -17.08 -20.96
C GLU A 249 -13.42 -15.58 -20.72
#